data_AF-A0A925PY91-F1
#
_entry.id   AF-A0A925PY91-F1
#
_cell.length_a   1.000
_cell.length_b   1.000
_cell.length_c   1.000
_cell.angle_alpha   90.00
_cell.angle_beta   90.00
_cell.angle_gamma   90.00
#
_symmetry.space_group_name_H-M   'P 1'
#
loop_
_entity.id
_entity.type
_entity.pdbx_description
1 polymer ?
#
loop_
_entity_poly.entity_id
_entity_poly.type
_entity_poly.pdbx_seq_one_letter_code
_entity_poly.pdbx_strand_id
1 'polypeptide(L)'
;LVGGFDYFSRGLGKFNRATMAKRQMGSGFKPFLYAAAMAGEFSPATMILDAPIIVDDSNLEEVWRPENSGGGFRGPMRLREALVQSRNLVSIRLLKELGIRPVIDFVQNFGFTKQQLPNNLTLALGSMGATPLEVATGFAVFANGGSKIEPFYIDRVEGPAGQIIYTAEPAVVCAECKQPIEAVSAAERAKAAEVSATYVPPTPVGTAIQTHAAPRTITPQVSFLMNDIMRDVITRGTGRRALALGRNDLRGKTGTTNVNVDTWFNGFNDNLVASVWVGFDDNTPLGDGEEGARTAVPIWVDYMREALRGVPEKSRSIPEGIVEMKVNALTGGRKDADLDPLFEYFRIDALPTDEGYQGDAGVNPADIDQTPNAPQSGSDPIF
;
A
#
# COMPACT_ATOMS: atom_id res chain seq x y z
N LEU A 1 3.58 -17.16 -13.66
CA LEU A 1 2.97 -17.59 -12.38
C LEU A 1 3.73 -18.81 -11.88
N VAL A 2 4.11 -18.84 -10.60
CA VAL A 2 4.88 -19.94 -9.99
C VAL A 2 4.14 -20.41 -8.73
N GLY A 3 3.68 -21.67 -8.73
CA GLY A 3 2.85 -22.23 -7.66
C GLY A 3 3.60 -22.97 -6.54
N GLY A 4 4.91 -23.13 -6.68
CA GLY A 4 5.77 -23.85 -5.74
C GLY A 4 7.16 -24.10 -6.33
N PHE A 5 8.06 -24.64 -5.52
CA PHE A 5 9.45 -24.89 -5.92
C PHE A 5 9.58 -25.91 -7.05
N ASP A 6 8.84 -27.03 -6.96
CA ASP A 6 8.89 -28.09 -7.98
C ASP A 6 7.52 -28.76 -8.13
N TYR A 7 6.93 -28.61 -9.32
CA TYR A 7 5.64 -29.21 -9.70
C TYR A 7 5.72 -30.73 -9.91
N PHE A 8 6.91 -31.24 -10.30
CA PHE A 8 7.13 -32.64 -10.62
C PHE A 8 7.62 -33.45 -9.42
N SER A 9 7.99 -32.79 -8.33
CA SER A 9 8.33 -33.44 -7.06
C SER A 9 7.12 -34.21 -6.51
N ARG A 10 7.33 -35.49 -6.20
CA ARG A 10 6.32 -36.33 -5.54
C ARG A 10 5.97 -35.86 -4.12
N GLY A 11 6.89 -35.17 -3.44
CA GLY A 11 6.73 -34.74 -2.06
C GLY A 11 6.11 -33.34 -1.90
N LEU A 12 6.38 -32.41 -2.83
CA LEU A 12 5.87 -31.03 -2.78
C LEU A 12 4.52 -30.86 -3.49
N GLY A 13 4.21 -31.79 -4.40
CA GLY A 13 2.91 -31.92 -5.04
C GLY A 13 2.59 -30.84 -6.08
N LYS A 14 1.38 -30.96 -6.65
CA LYS A 14 0.86 -30.09 -7.72
C LYS A 14 0.02 -28.93 -7.18
N PHE A 15 0.04 -28.71 -5.87
CA PHE A 15 -0.76 -27.68 -5.22
C PHE A 15 -0.27 -26.29 -5.63
N ASN A 16 -1.13 -25.50 -6.28
CA ASN A 16 -0.76 -24.18 -6.80
C ASN A 16 -0.92 -23.11 -5.72
N ARG A 17 0.16 -22.83 -5.00
CA ARG A 17 0.13 -21.87 -3.89
C ARG A 17 -0.19 -20.44 -4.35
N ALA A 18 0.11 -20.08 -5.59
CA ALA A 18 -0.20 -18.75 -6.12
C ALA A 18 -1.71 -18.47 -6.23
N THR A 19 -2.54 -19.50 -6.39
CA THR A 19 -4.00 -19.34 -6.59
C THR A 19 -4.85 -20.09 -5.58
N MET A 20 -4.25 -20.96 -4.76
CA MET A 20 -4.99 -21.84 -3.83
C MET A 20 -4.58 -21.65 -2.37
N ALA A 21 -3.34 -21.21 -2.09
CA ALA A 21 -2.87 -21.04 -0.71
C ALA A 21 -3.35 -19.71 -0.15
N LYS A 22 -4.38 -19.74 0.71
CA LYS A 22 -4.79 -18.56 1.49
C LYS A 22 -3.87 -18.43 2.70
N ARG A 23 -3.06 -17.37 2.71
CA ARG A 23 -2.05 -17.11 3.74
C ARG A 23 -2.23 -15.71 4.32
N GLN A 24 -1.82 -15.52 5.57
CA GLN A 24 -2.00 -14.24 6.24
C GLN A 24 -1.13 -13.18 5.56
N MET A 25 -1.72 -12.04 5.20
CA MET A 25 -1.00 -10.99 4.47
C MET A 25 -0.03 -10.18 5.35
N GLY A 26 -0.29 -10.18 6.67
CA GLY A 26 0.47 -9.39 7.62
C GLY A 26 0.45 -7.90 7.27
N SER A 27 1.58 -7.22 7.50
CA SER A 27 1.75 -5.80 7.12
C SER A 27 1.55 -5.49 5.62
N GLY A 28 1.45 -6.50 4.74
CA GLY A 28 1.09 -6.32 3.34
C GLY A 28 -0.33 -5.78 3.13
N PHE A 29 -1.19 -5.86 4.15
CA PHE A 29 -2.55 -5.30 4.11
C PHE A 29 -2.60 -3.77 4.31
N LYS A 30 -1.60 -3.18 4.99
CA LYS A 30 -1.61 -1.76 5.39
C LYS A 30 -1.88 -0.78 4.23
N PRO A 31 -1.36 -0.96 3.00
CA PRO A 31 -1.70 -0.06 1.90
C PRO A 31 -3.20 0.07 1.64
N PHE A 32 -3.99 -0.99 1.81
CA PHE A 32 -5.45 -0.93 1.61
C PHE A 32 -6.16 -0.15 2.73
N LEU A 33 -5.72 -0.34 3.98
CA LEU A 33 -6.20 0.44 5.12
C LEU A 33 -5.87 1.94 4.95
N TYR A 34 -4.64 2.25 4.54
CA TYR A 34 -4.20 3.64 4.37
C TYR A 34 -4.89 4.27 3.15
N ALA A 35 -5.16 3.50 2.09
CA ALA A 35 -5.98 3.97 0.98
C ALA A 35 -7.41 4.33 1.43
N ALA A 36 -8.00 3.58 2.36
CA ALA A 36 -9.30 3.93 2.95
C ALA A 36 -9.23 5.27 3.70
N ALA A 37 -8.15 5.49 4.45
CA ALA A 37 -7.90 6.77 5.12
C ALA A 37 -7.78 7.93 4.10
N MET A 38 -6.92 7.76 3.08
CA MET A 38 -6.68 8.77 2.05
C MET A 38 -7.90 9.04 1.17
N ALA A 39 -8.88 8.13 1.13
CA ALA A 39 -10.17 8.31 0.47
C ALA A 39 -11.16 9.11 1.34
N GLY A 40 -10.99 9.10 2.66
CA GLY A 40 -11.69 9.99 3.60
C GLY A 40 -11.00 11.35 3.75
N GLU A 41 -11.02 11.88 4.96
CA GLU A 41 -10.47 13.21 5.30
C GLU A 41 -8.99 13.16 5.73
N PHE A 42 -8.38 11.98 5.79
CA PHE A 42 -6.99 11.82 6.19
C PHE A 42 -6.04 12.17 5.03
N SER A 43 -4.85 12.63 5.40
CA SER A 43 -3.78 12.98 4.46
C SER A 43 -2.46 12.30 4.85
N PRO A 44 -1.44 12.28 3.97
CA PRO A 44 -0.13 11.74 4.32
C PRO A 44 0.52 12.45 5.52
N ALA A 45 0.15 13.71 5.79
CA ALA A 45 0.64 14.50 6.92
C ALA A 45 -0.19 14.33 8.20
N THR A 46 -1.33 13.62 8.17
CA THR A 46 -2.12 13.40 9.39
C THR A 46 -1.28 12.68 10.44
N MET A 47 -1.28 13.20 11.66
CA MET A 47 -0.50 12.68 12.78
C MET A 47 -1.31 11.67 13.58
N ILE A 48 -0.70 10.52 13.89
CA ILE A 48 -1.28 9.51 14.79
C ILE A 48 -0.22 9.07 15.79
N LEU A 49 -0.65 8.85 17.03
CA LEU A 49 0.22 8.47 18.15
C LEU A 49 0.73 7.02 18.05
N ASP A 50 2.04 6.85 17.90
CA ASP A 50 2.76 5.59 18.04
C ASP A 50 3.21 5.37 19.49
N ALA A 51 2.25 5.00 20.35
CA ALA A 51 2.43 4.72 21.77
C ALA A 51 1.61 3.49 22.19
N PRO A 52 1.90 2.86 23.36
CA PRO A 52 1.17 1.68 23.83
C PRO A 52 -0.35 1.83 23.73
N ILE A 53 -1.02 0.76 23.30
CA ILE A 53 -2.48 0.67 23.30
C ILE A 53 -2.89 -0.62 24.01
N ILE A 54 -3.91 -0.50 24.85
CA ILE A 54 -4.62 -1.64 25.40
C ILE A 54 -5.97 -1.67 24.68
N VAL A 55 -6.25 -2.79 24.02
CA VAL A 55 -7.50 -3.00 23.32
C VAL A 55 -8.35 -3.97 24.13
N ASP A 56 -9.43 -3.43 24.67
CA ASP A 56 -10.51 -4.19 25.29
C ASP A 56 -11.70 -4.15 24.32
N ASP A 57 -11.80 -5.17 23.47
CA ASP A 57 -12.82 -5.31 22.42
C ASP A 57 -13.60 -6.59 22.70
N SER A 58 -14.93 -6.50 22.75
CA SER A 58 -15.82 -7.64 22.99
C SER A 58 -15.70 -8.76 21.96
N ASN A 59 -15.08 -8.49 20.80
CA ASN A 59 -14.82 -9.47 19.75
C ASN A 59 -13.45 -10.17 19.88
N LEU A 60 -12.67 -9.85 20.92
CA LEU A 60 -11.41 -10.51 21.25
C LEU A 60 -11.59 -11.40 22.48
N GLU A 61 -10.91 -12.55 22.49
CA GLU A 61 -10.98 -13.51 23.61
C GLU A 61 -10.30 -12.97 24.87
N GLU A 62 -9.29 -12.10 24.70
CA GLU A 62 -8.50 -11.52 25.77
C GLU A 62 -8.17 -10.05 25.49
N VAL A 63 -7.81 -9.32 26.56
CA VAL A 63 -7.26 -7.97 26.46
C VAL A 63 -6.00 -8.00 25.60
N TRP A 64 -6.06 -7.31 24.46
CA TRP A 64 -4.98 -7.35 23.48
C TRP A 64 -4.02 -6.17 23.67
N ARG A 65 -2.72 -6.49 23.75
CA ARG A 65 -1.62 -5.53 23.92
C ARG A 65 -0.65 -5.67 22.73
N PRO A 66 -0.98 -5.09 21.57
CA PRO A 66 -0.14 -5.18 20.38
C PRO A 66 1.17 -4.42 20.54
N GLU A 67 2.16 -4.83 19.75
CA GLU A 67 3.49 -4.21 19.71
C GLU A 67 3.95 -3.94 18.27
N ASN A 68 4.94 -3.06 18.14
CA ASN A 68 5.65 -2.83 16.89
C ASN A 68 6.70 -3.94 16.67
N SER A 69 6.86 -4.42 15.44
CA SER A 69 7.80 -5.51 15.12
C SER A 69 9.26 -5.22 15.52
N GLY A 70 9.70 -3.97 15.39
CA GLY A 70 11.04 -3.54 15.81
C GLY A 70 11.10 -3.02 17.25
N GLY A 71 10.03 -3.22 18.04
CA GLY A 71 9.85 -2.60 19.34
C GLY A 71 9.76 -1.07 19.30
N GLY A 72 9.81 -0.49 20.50
CA GLY A 72 9.87 0.95 20.74
C GLY A 72 8.62 1.74 20.33
N PHE A 73 8.61 3.00 20.74
CA PHE A 73 7.57 3.98 20.48
C PHE A 73 8.21 5.21 19.85
N ARG A 74 7.54 5.81 18.87
CA ARG A 74 8.02 7.03 18.19
C ARG A 74 7.19 8.26 18.52
N GLY A 75 6.19 8.12 19.38
CA GLY A 75 5.27 9.21 19.69
C GLY A 75 4.41 9.56 18.48
N PRO A 76 3.89 10.79 18.41
CA PRO A 76 3.09 11.26 17.28
C PRO A 76 3.91 11.20 15.98
N MET A 77 3.33 10.63 14.93
CA MET A 77 3.98 10.55 13.62
C MET A 77 3.00 10.65 12.47
N ARG A 78 3.47 11.17 11.33
CA ARG A 78 2.69 11.29 10.09
C ARG A 78 2.30 9.92 9.53
N LEU A 79 1.12 9.84 8.92
CA LEU A 79 0.65 8.61 8.25
C LEU A 79 1.63 8.11 7.18
N ARG A 80 2.28 9.01 6.42
CA ARG A 80 3.37 8.61 5.50
C ARG A 80 4.42 7.79 6.22
N GLU A 81 4.97 8.33 7.31
CA GLU A 81 6.05 7.68 8.07
C GLU A 81 5.59 6.35 8.67
N ALA A 82 4.35 6.29 9.14
CA ALA A 82 3.79 5.08 9.72
C ALA A 82 3.70 3.94 8.71
N LEU A 83 3.31 4.22 7.46
CA LEU A 83 3.28 3.22 6.39
C LEU A 83 4.69 2.83 5.92
N VAL A 84 5.57 3.81 5.74
CA VAL A 84 6.97 3.62 5.30
C VAL A 84 7.74 2.73 6.27
N GLN A 85 7.55 2.96 7.57
CA GLN A 85 8.18 2.20 8.65
C GLN A 85 7.32 1.02 9.12
N SER A 86 6.14 0.83 8.52
CA SER A 86 5.21 -0.26 8.81
C SER A 86 4.83 -0.36 10.30
N ARG A 87 4.53 0.77 10.96
CA ARG A 87 4.19 0.81 12.40
C ARG A 87 2.83 0.17 12.66
N ASN A 88 2.76 -0.74 13.63
CA ASN A 88 1.57 -1.51 13.96
C ASN A 88 0.57 -0.66 14.75
N LEU A 89 1.05 0.05 15.78
CA LEU A 89 0.18 0.79 16.70
C LEU A 89 -0.57 1.92 15.99
N VAL A 90 0.10 2.65 15.10
CA VAL A 90 -0.54 3.67 14.25
C VAL A 90 -1.60 3.05 13.34
N SER A 91 -1.32 1.89 12.72
CA SER A 91 -2.29 1.22 11.84
C SER A 91 -3.53 0.77 12.60
N ILE A 92 -3.37 0.29 13.84
CA ILE A 92 -4.47 -0.11 14.71
C ILE A 92 -5.32 1.10 15.10
N ARG A 93 -4.68 2.21 15.48
CA ARG A 93 -5.39 3.47 15.80
C ARG A 93 -6.13 4.01 14.59
N LEU A 94 -5.50 3.98 13.41
CA LEU A 94 -6.12 4.40 12.16
C LEU A 94 -7.39 3.57 11.86
N LEU A 95 -7.31 2.24 11.97
CA LEU A 95 -8.50 1.39 11.80
C LEU A 95 -9.58 1.68 12.84
N LYS A 96 -9.19 1.94 14.09
CA LYS A 96 -10.13 2.30 15.17
C LYS A 96 -10.85 3.63 14.85
N GLU A 97 -10.13 4.60 14.32
CA GLU A 97 -10.65 5.93 13.99
C GLU A 97 -11.57 5.91 12.75
N LEU A 98 -11.19 5.16 11.71
CA LEU A 98 -12.02 4.96 10.52
C LEU A 98 -13.26 4.07 10.79
N GLY A 99 -13.15 3.19 11.78
CA GLY A 99 -14.12 2.12 12.03
C GLY A 99 -13.90 0.89 11.15
N ILE A 100 -14.12 -0.29 11.73
CA ILE A 100 -13.83 -1.57 11.08
C ILE A 100 -14.75 -1.81 9.86
N ARG A 101 -16.06 -1.58 10.00
CA ARG A 101 -17.02 -1.83 8.92
C ARG A 101 -16.81 -0.92 7.69
N PRO A 102 -16.64 0.40 7.84
CA PRO A 102 -16.28 1.27 6.70
C PRO A 102 -15.02 0.81 5.98
N VAL A 103 -13.98 0.38 6.71
CA VAL A 103 -12.76 -0.16 6.09
C VAL A 103 -13.04 -1.47 5.35
N ILE A 104 -13.79 -2.41 5.94
CA ILE A 104 -14.19 -3.67 5.28
C ILE A 104 -14.96 -3.37 3.99
N ASP A 105 -15.88 -2.41 4.02
CA ASP A 105 -16.68 -2.03 2.86
C ASP A 105 -15.79 -1.38 1.78
N PHE A 106 -14.85 -0.52 2.17
CA PHE A 106 -13.91 0.11 1.25
C PHE A 106 -12.93 -0.88 0.59
N VAL A 107 -12.34 -1.81 1.35
CA VAL A 107 -11.27 -2.68 0.81
C VAL A 107 -11.78 -3.72 -0.21
N GLN A 108 -13.10 -3.94 -0.30
CA GLN A 108 -13.70 -4.75 -1.36
C GLN A 108 -13.45 -4.16 -2.76
N ASN A 109 -13.17 -2.85 -2.86
CA ASN A 109 -12.75 -2.17 -4.10
C ASN A 109 -11.48 -2.76 -4.72
N PHE A 110 -10.69 -3.50 -3.93
CA PHE A 110 -9.45 -4.16 -4.36
C PHE A 110 -9.63 -5.65 -4.70
N GLY A 111 -10.86 -6.17 -4.62
CA GLY A 111 -11.18 -7.56 -4.96
C GLY A 111 -11.20 -8.54 -3.79
N PHE A 112 -10.98 -8.08 -2.55
CA PHE A 112 -11.18 -8.90 -1.36
C PHE A 112 -12.67 -9.09 -1.07
N THR A 113 -13.04 -10.23 -0.47
CA THR A 113 -14.43 -10.51 -0.07
C THR A 113 -14.63 -10.24 1.41
N LYS A 114 -15.85 -9.84 1.79
CA LYS A 114 -16.22 -9.58 3.19
C LYS A 114 -15.96 -10.76 4.11
N GLN A 115 -16.09 -11.99 3.60
CA GLN A 115 -15.88 -13.23 4.35
C GLN A 115 -14.40 -13.47 4.70
N GLN A 116 -13.47 -12.91 3.93
CA GLN A 116 -12.03 -12.99 4.22
C GLN A 116 -11.59 -12.02 5.31
N LEU A 117 -12.39 -10.97 5.58
CA LEU A 117 -11.97 -9.84 6.39
C LEU A 117 -12.47 -9.97 7.83
N PRO A 118 -11.57 -10.11 8.83
CA PRO A 118 -11.98 -10.17 10.23
C PRO A 118 -12.60 -8.85 10.69
N ASN A 119 -13.73 -8.94 11.37
CA ASN A 119 -14.46 -7.79 11.91
C ASN A 119 -13.96 -7.40 13.31
N ASN A 120 -12.65 -7.19 13.46
CA ASN A 120 -11.99 -6.71 14.68
C ASN A 120 -10.71 -5.93 14.34
N LEU A 121 -10.05 -5.34 15.34
CA LEU A 121 -8.87 -4.49 15.10
C LEU A 121 -7.63 -5.25 14.59
N THR A 122 -7.60 -6.58 14.64
CA THR A 122 -6.48 -7.37 14.06
C THR A 122 -6.39 -7.22 12.55
N LEU A 123 -7.48 -6.81 11.89
CA LEU A 123 -7.49 -6.49 10.46
C LEU A 123 -6.41 -5.47 10.09
N ALA A 124 -6.11 -4.50 10.96
CA ALA A 124 -5.05 -3.51 10.72
C ALA A 124 -3.65 -4.12 10.55
N LEU A 125 -3.47 -5.35 11.04
CA LEU A 125 -2.24 -6.11 10.93
C LEU A 125 -2.29 -7.19 9.84
N GLY A 126 -3.36 -7.25 9.06
CA GLY A 126 -3.52 -8.19 7.94
C GLY A 126 -3.69 -9.65 8.38
N SER A 127 -4.46 -9.89 9.43
CA SER A 127 -4.84 -11.24 9.90
C SER A 127 -5.77 -12.00 8.94
N MET A 128 -6.19 -11.37 7.84
CA MET A 128 -6.96 -12.02 6.77
C MET A 128 -6.10 -12.92 5.89
N GLY A 129 -6.71 -14.01 5.38
CA GLY A 129 -6.08 -14.93 4.44
C GLY A 129 -6.36 -14.59 2.97
N ALA A 130 -5.32 -14.43 2.16
CA ALA A 130 -5.41 -14.24 0.71
C ALA A 130 -4.37 -15.06 -0.04
N THR A 131 -4.67 -15.36 -1.30
CA THR A 131 -3.74 -15.96 -2.26
C THR A 131 -2.83 -14.90 -2.88
N PRO A 132 -1.61 -15.25 -3.31
CA PRO A 132 -0.74 -14.32 -4.03
C PRO A 132 -1.40 -13.66 -5.25
N LEU A 133 -2.28 -14.37 -5.96
CA LEU A 133 -3.04 -13.79 -7.07
C LEU A 133 -4.04 -12.71 -6.61
N GLU A 134 -4.78 -12.95 -5.54
CA GLU A 134 -5.69 -11.94 -4.97
C GLU A 134 -4.90 -10.71 -4.50
N VAL A 135 -3.76 -10.91 -3.84
CA VAL A 135 -2.89 -9.81 -3.40
C VAL A 135 -2.34 -9.02 -4.59
N ALA A 136 -1.82 -9.70 -5.62
CA ALA A 136 -1.35 -9.03 -6.85
C ALA A 136 -2.47 -8.25 -7.54
N THR A 137 -3.68 -8.79 -7.58
CA THR A 137 -4.87 -8.13 -8.15
C THR A 137 -5.22 -6.86 -7.37
N GLY A 138 -5.19 -6.90 -6.04
CA GLY A 138 -5.39 -5.71 -5.20
C GLY A 138 -4.32 -4.65 -5.44
N PHE A 139 -3.04 -5.03 -5.52
CA PHE A 139 -1.96 -4.08 -5.82
C PHE A 139 -2.03 -3.51 -7.25
N ALA A 140 -2.65 -4.21 -8.20
CA ALA A 140 -2.86 -3.71 -9.56
C ALA A 140 -3.72 -2.44 -9.58
N VAL A 141 -4.68 -2.30 -8.66
CA VAL A 141 -5.47 -1.07 -8.51
C VAL A 141 -4.57 0.14 -8.22
N PHE A 142 -3.52 -0.03 -7.39
CA PHE A 142 -2.55 1.03 -7.18
C PHE A 142 -1.68 1.27 -8.40
N ALA A 143 -1.17 0.21 -9.04
CA ALA A 143 -0.28 0.30 -10.19
C ALA A 143 -0.92 1.04 -11.37
N ASN A 144 -2.18 0.73 -11.67
CA ASN A 144 -2.84 1.19 -12.88
C ASN A 144 -3.64 2.51 -12.72
N GLY A 145 -3.59 3.14 -11.55
CA GLY A 145 -4.24 4.44 -11.32
C GLY A 145 -5.65 4.37 -10.74
N GLY A 146 -6.11 3.19 -10.33
CA GLY A 146 -7.32 3.03 -9.51
C GLY A 146 -8.40 2.14 -10.10
N SER A 147 -8.12 1.37 -11.15
CA SER A 147 -9.08 0.47 -11.79
C SER A 147 -8.90 -0.97 -11.32
N LYS A 148 -10.01 -1.63 -11.00
CA LYS A 148 -9.99 -3.07 -10.70
C LYS A 148 -10.01 -3.86 -12.00
N ILE A 149 -8.97 -4.66 -12.21
CA ILE A 149 -8.86 -5.60 -13.32
C ILE A 149 -9.13 -7.02 -12.84
N GLU A 150 -9.56 -7.90 -13.75
CA GLU A 150 -9.71 -9.31 -13.48
C GLU A 150 -8.54 -10.07 -14.14
N PRO A 151 -7.75 -10.86 -13.38
CA PRO A 151 -6.65 -11.62 -13.95
C PRO A 151 -7.18 -12.74 -14.85
N PHE A 152 -6.54 -12.94 -16.00
CA PHE A 152 -6.84 -14.02 -16.93
C PHE A 152 -5.54 -14.63 -17.48
N TYR A 153 -5.62 -15.87 -17.99
CA TYR A 153 -4.47 -16.60 -18.52
C TYR A 153 -4.69 -17.13 -19.93
N ILE A 154 -5.95 -17.38 -20.32
CA ILE A 154 -6.29 -17.88 -21.66
C ILE A 154 -6.55 -16.66 -22.55
N ASP A 155 -5.58 -16.32 -23.39
CA ASP A 155 -5.69 -15.22 -24.36
C ASP A 155 -6.48 -15.63 -25.61
N ARG A 156 -6.20 -16.83 -26.15
CA ARG A 156 -6.82 -17.33 -27.38
C ARG A 156 -6.97 -18.84 -27.36
N VAL A 157 -8.02 -19.35 -28.00
CA VAL A 157 -8.19 -20.78 -28.33
C VAL A 157 -8.32 -20.92 -29.83
N GLU A 158 -7.54 -21.83 -30.41
CA GLU A 158 -7.52 -22.10 -31.85
C GLU A 158 -7.98 -23.51 -32.14
N GLY A 159 -8.69 -23.67 -33.27
CA GLY A 159 -9.07 -24.98 -33.80
C GLY A 159 -7.95 -25.62 -34.61
N PRO A 160 -8.13 -26.90 -35.02
CA PRO A 160 -7.10 -27.64 -35.76
C PRO A 160 -6.71 -27.03 -37.11
N ALA A 161 -7.58 -26.20 -37.71
CA ALA A 161 -7.31 -25.52 -38.98
C ALA A 161 -6.82 -24.06 -38.78
N GLY A 162 -6.42 -23.68 -37.56
CA GLY A 162 -5.94 -22.34 -37.21
C GLY A 162 -7.05 -21.29 -37.07
N GLN A 163 -8.32 -21.69 -37.11
CA GLN A 163 -9.43 -20.76 -36.86
C GLN A 163 -9.51 -20.38 -35.38
N ILE A 164 -9.74 -19.10 -35.10
CA ILE A 164 -9.90 -18.59 -33.74
C ILE A 164 -11.29 -19.00 -33.22
N ILE A 165 -11.33 -19.79 -32.15
CA ILE A 165 -12.56 -20.25 -31.47
C ILE A 165 -12.95 -19.27 -30.36
N TYR A 166 -11.95 -18.71 -29.68
CA TYR A 166 -12.13 -17.78 -28.57
C TYR A 166 -10.95 -16.81 -28.54
N THR A 167 -11.23 -15.55 -28.22
CA THR A 167 -10.23 -14.54 -27.84
C THR A 167 -10.73 -13.87 -26.56
N ALA A 168 -9.83 -13.63 -25.61
CA ALA A 168 -10.17 -12.93 -24.40
C ALA A 168 -10.44 -11.44 -24.69
N GLU A 169 -11.52 -10.93 -24.13
CA GLU A 169 -11.88 -9.51 -24.17
C GLU A 169 -11.90 -8.95 -22.74
N PRO A 170 -10.75 -8.90 -22.05
CA PRO A 170 -10.69 -8.42 -20.68
C PRO A 170 -11.02 -6.92 -20.62
N ALA A 171 -11.60 -6.49 -19.50
CA ALA A 171 -11.73 -5.07 -19.23
C ALA A 171 -10.34 -4.45 -19.03
N VAL A 172 -10.03 -3.38 -19.77
CA VAL A 172 -8.71 -2.73 -19.78
C VAL A 172 -8.74 -1.38 -19.07
N VAL A 173 -7.59 -0.97 -18.57
CA VAL A 173 -7.42 0.33 -17.92
C VAL A 173 -7.43 1.41 -18.98
N CYS A 174 -8.39 2.33 -18.89
CA CYS A 174 -8.54 3.43 -19.82
C CYS A 174 -8.37 4.77 -19.09
N ALA A 175 -7.26 5.47 -19.38
CA ALA A 175 -6.96 6.77 -18.77
C ALA A 175 -7.91 7.88 -19.25
N GLU A 176 -8.34 7.82 -20.52
CA GLU A 176 -9.14 8.84 -21.21
C GLU A 176 -10.65 8.57 -21.20
N CYS A 177 -11.06 7.43 -20.63
CA CYS A 177 -12.47 7.09 -20.52
C CYS A 177 -13.10 7.88 -19.37
N LYS A 178 -14.21 8.59 -19.65
CA LYS A 178 -15.08 9.14 -18.61
C LYS A 178 -15.69 7.99 -17.81
N GLN A 179 -15.11 7.72 -16.65
CA GLN A 179 -15.75 6.94 -15.60
C GLN A 179 -16.62 7.89 -14.76
N PRO A 180 -17.79 7.46 -14.24
CA PRO A 180 -18.70 8.29 -13.46
C PRO A 180 -18.13 8.61 -12.07
N ILE A 181 -17.06 9.41 -12.04
CA ILE A 181 -16.54 10.05 -10.83
C ILE A 181 -16.73 11.55 -11.02
N GLU A 182 -17.26 12.22 -10.00
CA GLU A 182 -17.52 13.66 -10.02
C GLU A 182 -16.24 14.41 -10.41
N ALA A 183 -16.35 15.23 -11.45
CA ALA A 183 -15.27 16.12 -11.83
C ALA A 183 -15.05 17.13 -10.70
N VAL A 184 -13.79 17.47 -10.43
CA VAL A 184 -13.44 18.49 -9.45
C VAL A 184 -14.17 19.80 -9.77
N SER A 185 -14.92 20.32 -8.80
CA SER A 185 -15.72 21.51 -8.96
C SER A 185 -14.85 22.75 -9.18
N ALA A 186 -15.44 23.81 -9.73
CA ALA A 186 -14.73 25.09 -9.89
C ALA A 186 -14.31 25.70 -8.55
N ALA A 187 -15.11 25.50 -7.49
CA ALA A 187 -14.81 25.97 -6.14
C ALA A 187 -13.58 25.26 -5.54
N GLU A 188 -13.49 23.94 -5.72
CA GLU A 188 -12.33 23.15 -5.27
C GLU A 188 -11.06 23.55 -6.03
N ARG A 189 -11.16 23.82 -7.33
CA ARG A 189 -10.04 24.36 -8.12
C ARG A 189 -9.59 25.75 -7.66
N ALA A 190 -10.51 26.62 -7.28
CA ALA A 190 -10.16 27.93 -6.71
C ALA A 190 -9.40 27.79 -5.39
N LYS A 191 -9.87 26.89 -4.51
CA LYS A 191 -9.18 26.55 -3.25
C LYS A 191 -7.76 26.02 -3.49
N ALA A 192 -7.55 25.19 -4.52
CA ALA A 192 -6.22 24.69 -4.88
C ALA A 192 -5.23 25.81 -5.24
N ALA A 193 -5.69 26.82 -6.00
CA ALA A 193 -4.87 27.96 -6.41
C ALA A 193 -4.52 28.91 -5.25
N GLU A 194 -5.35 28.96 -4.20
CA GLU A 194 -5.05 29.75 -2.99
C GLU A 194 -3.95 29.13 -2.13
N VAL A 195 -3.87 27.79 -2.08
CA VAL A 195 -2.95 27.09 -1.17
C VAL A 195 -1.68 26.58 -1.88
N SER A 196 -1.65 26.60 -3.21
CA SER A 196 -0.43 26.29 -3.98
C SER A 196 -0.30 27.23 -5.17
N ALA A 197 0.63 28.19 -5.08
CA ALA A 197 0.87 29.22 -6.09
C ALA A 197 1.33 28.66 -7.45
N THR A 198 1.67 27.37 -7.52
CA THR A 198 2.13 26.65 -8.72
C THR A 198 1.10 25.65 -9.25
N TYR A 199 -0.10 25.57 -8.67
CA TYR A 199 -1.13 24.64 -9.15
C TYR A 199 -1.65 25.05 -10.53
N VAL A 200 -1.29 24.28 -11.55
CA VAL A 200 -1.87 24.37 -12.89
C VAL A 200 -2.75 23.13 -13.10
N PRO A 201 -4.09 23.28 -13.21
CA PRO A 201 -4.94 22.14 -13.48
C PRO A 201 -4.54 21.52 -14.84
N PRO A 202 -4.38 20.19 -14.91
CA PRO A 202 -4.01 19.54 -16.17
C PRO A 202 -5.07 19.82 -17.24
N THR A 203 -4.61 20.01 -18.48
CA THR A 203 -5.52 20.21 -19.61
C THR A 203 -6.38 18.96 -19.80
N PRO A 204 -7.72 19.06 -19.94
CA PRO A 204 -8.55 17.89 -20.21
C PRO A 204 -8.10 17.22 -21.49
N VAL A 205 -7.59 15.99 -21.40
CA VAL A 205 -7.25 15.19 -22.57
C VAL A 205 -8.55 14.58 -23.12
N GLY A 206 -8.67 14.57 -24.45
CA GLY A 206 -9.89 14.27 -25.18
C GLY A 206 -10.55 12.93 -24.83
N THR A 207 -11.84 12.84 -25.16
CA THR A 207 -12.71 11.71 -24.83
C THR A 207 -12.60 10.58 -25.85
N ALA A 208 -12.05 9.44 -25.43
CA ALA A 208 -12.28 8.16 -26.09
C ALA A 208 -13.27 7.34 -25.27
N ILE A 209 -14.40 6.96 -25.86
CA ILE A 209 -15.36 6.03 -25.23
C ILE A 209 -14.89 4.61 -25.58
N GLN A 210 -14.23 3.92 -24.65
CA GLN A 210 -14.04 2.47 -24.75
C GLN A 210 -15.16 1.73 -24.03
N THR A 211 -15.74 0.74 -24.71
CA THR A 211 -16.85 -0.10 -24.21
C THR A 211 -16.40 -1.20 -23.24
N HIS A 212 -15.10 -1.48 -23.14
CA HIS A 212 -14.52 -2.51 -22.24
C HIS A 212 -13.56 -1.90 -21.20
N ALA A 213 -13.95 -0.79 -20.57
CA ALA A 213 -13.13 -0.17 -19.53
C ALA A 213 -13.29 -0.89 -18.18
N ALA A 214 -12.16 -1.20 -17.53
CA ALA A 214 -12.13 -1.72 -16.17
C ALA A 214 -12.73 -0.72 -15.18
N PRO A 215 -13.60 -1.16 -14.25
CA PRO A 215 -14.26 -0.25 -13.31
C PRO A 215 -13.21 0.46 -12.45
N ARG A 216 -13.35 1.78 -12.34
CA ARG A 216 -12.51 2.58 -11.45
C ARG A 216 -13.07 2.49 -10.03
N THR A 217 -12.29 1.91 -9.11
CA THR A 217 -12.74 1.59 -7.74
C THR A 217 -12.09 2.47 -6.67
N ILE A 218 -10.99 3.17 -6.99
CA ILE A 218 -10.47 4.29 -6.21
C ILE A 218 -10.14 5.48 -7.12
N THR A 219 -10.09 6.69 -6.56
CA THR A 219 -9.79 7.89 -7.35
C THR A 219 -8.30 7.94 -7.75
N PRO A 220 -7.95 8.60 -8.87
CA PRO A 220 -6.55 8.79 -9.26
C PRO A 220 -5.72 9.49 -8.17
N GLN A 221 -6.34 10.37 -7.39
CA GLN A 221 -5.71 11.10 -6.29
C GLN A 221 -5.32 10.15 -5.15
N VAL A 222 -6.23 9.28 -4.70
CA VAL A 222 -5.92 8.26 -3.69
C VAL A 222 -4.83 7.32 -4.19
N SER A 223 -4.94 6.86 -5.44
CA SER A 223 -3.91 6.02 -6.08
C SER A 223 -2.55 6.73 -6.09
N PHE A 224 -2.51 8.02 -6.45
CA PHE A 224 -1.28 8.83 -6.50
C PHE A 224 -0.63 8.96 -5.12
N LEU A 225 -1.37 9.37 -4.09
CA LEU A 225 -0.85 9.51 -2.73
C LEU A 225 -0.28 8.17 -2.21
N MET A 226 -1.00 7.08 -2.42
CA MET A 226 -0.55 5.75 -1.99
C MET A 226 0.69 5.27 -2.76
N ASN A 227 0.79 5.58 -4.06
CA ASN A 227 1.98 5.28 -4.84
C ASN A 227 3.20 6.06 -4.33
N ASP A 228 3.02 7.34 -4.01
CA ASP A 228 4.09 8.19 -3.53
C ASP A 228 4.61 7.72 -2.15
N ILE A 229 3.71 7.35 -1.23
CA ILE A 229 4.11 6.77 0.07
C ILE A 229 4.78 5.38 -0.12
N MET A 230 4.26 4.53 -1.02
CA MET A 230 4.84 3.20 -1.26
C MET A 230 6.16 3.25 -2.04
N ARG A 231 6.46 4.34 -2.74
CA ARG A 231 7.82 4.62 -3.24
C ARG A 231 8.78 4.79 -2.07
N ASP A 232 8.37 5.52 -1.03
CA ASP A 232 9.19 5.72 0.17
C ASP A 232 9.43 4.44 0.99
N VAL A 233 8.51 3.48 0.94
CA VAL A 233 8.75 2.14 1.51
C VAL A 233 9.99 1.51 0.89
N ILE A 234 10.22 1.71 -0.41
CA ILE A 234 11.42 1.23 -1.11
C ILE A 234 12.61 2.15 -0.86
N THR A 235 12.48 3.47 -0.99
CA THR A 235 13.65 4.36 -0.94
C THR A 235 14.25 4.48 0.46
N ARG A 236 13.43 4.44 1.51
CA ARG A 236 13.86 4.70 2.89
C ARG A 236 13.20 3.80 3.95
N GLY A 237 12.21 2.99 3.56
CA GLY A 237 11.47 2.11 4.45
C GLY A 237 11.96 0.66 4.50
N THR A 238 11.01 -0.26 4.67
CA THR A 238 11.26 -1.70 4.84
C THR A 238 11.60 -2.43 3.54
N GLY A 239 11.33 -1.82 2.38
CA GLY A 239 11.57 -2.38 1.04
C GLY A 239 12.93 -2.03 0.42
N ARG A 240 13.85 -1.40 1.17
CA ARG A 240 15.13 -0.85 0.67
C ARG A 240 16.00 -1.77 -0.16
N ARG A 241 15.92 -3.09 0.03
CA ARG A 241 16.66 -4.04 -0.82
C ARG A 241 16.24 -3.98 -2.30
N ALA A 242 15.03 -3.51 -2.61
CA ALA A 242 14.58 -3.30 -3.99
C ALA A 242 15.34 -2.18 -4.72
N LEU A 243 16.07 -1.29 -4.00
CA LEU A 243 16.97 -0.31 -4.60
C LEU A 243 18.10 -0.96 -5.42
N ALA A 244 18.39 -2.25 -5.20
CA ALA A 244 19.34 -3.01 -6.02
C ALA A 244 18.97 -3.08 -7.51
N LEU A 245 17.73 -2.75 -7.88
CA LEU A 245 17.30 -2.64 -9.28
C LEU A 245 17.72 -1.31 -9.93
N GLY A 246 18.12 -0.30 -9.15
CA GLY A 246 18.57 0.99 -9.68
C GLY A 246 17.47 1.82 -10.36
N ARG A 247 16.19 1.58 -10.01
CA ARG A 247 15.03 2.22 -10.63
C ARG A 247 14.29 3.14 -9.68
N ASN A 248 13.69 4.22 -10.20
CA ASN A 248 12.92 5.19 -9.44
C ASN A 248 11.40 5.03 -9.55
N ASP A 249 10.93 4.19 -10.48
CA ASP A 249 9.51 3.94 -10.75
C ASP A 249 8.89 2.80 -9.92
N LEU A 250 9.66 2.21 -9.00
CA LEU A 250 9.23 1.09 -8.18
C LEU A 250 8.51 1.55 -6.91
N ARG A 251 7.47 0.79 -6.54
CA ARG A 251 6.70 0.96 -5.31
C ARG A 251 6.43 -0.41 -4.70
N GLY A 252 6.24 -0.49 -3.39
CA GLY A 252 5.85 -1.76 -2.80
C GLY A 252 5.66 -1.75 -1.30
N LYS A 253 5.37 -2.92 -0.76
CA LYS A 253 5.17 -3.14 0.66
C LYS A 253 5.64 -4.53 1.09
N THR A 254 6.43 -4.58 2.17
CA THR A 254 6.74 -5.83 2.87
C THR A 254 5.56 -6.28 3.74
N GLY A 255 5.33 -7.58 3.81
CA GLY A 255 4.47 -8.21 4.80
C GLY A 255 5.25 -9.23 5.61
N THR A 256 4.99 -9.24 6.92
CA THR A 256 5.49 -10.23 7.87
C THR A 256 4.34 -10.51 8.83
N THR A 257 4.09 -11.77 9.16
CA THR A 257 3.08 -12.20 10.13
C THR A 257 3.71 -12.52 11.48
N ASN A 258 2.88 -12.68 12.51
CA ASN A 258 3.35 -13.06 13.84
C ASN A 258 4.14 -14.37 13.77
N VAL A 259 5.20 -14.47 14.59
CA VAL A 259 6.13 -15.60 14.65
C VAL A 259 6.67 -16.04 13.27
N ASN A 260 6.70 -15.10 12.30
CA ASN A 260 7.41 -15.22 11.03
C ASN A 260 6.97 -16.45 10.20
N VAL A 261 5.69 -16.81 10.26
CA VAL A 261 5.11 -17.92 9.47
C VAL A 261 4.99 -17.58 8.00
N ASP A 262 4.67 -16.32 7.69
CA ASP A 262 4.53 -15.82 6.34
C ASP A 262 5.37 -14.55 6.15
N THR A 263 6.09 -14.53 5.03
CA THR A 263 6.78 -13.35 4.55
C THR A 263 6.31 -13.01 3.15
N TRP A 264 6.13 -11.72 2.90
CA TRP A 264 5.59 -11.19 1.66
C TRP A 264 6.40 -10.01 1.17
N PHE A 265 6.45 -9.87 -0.15
CA PHE A 265 6.72 -8.60 -0.79
C PHE A 265 5.79 -8.40 -1.98
N ASN A 266 5.09 -7.27 -1.96
CA ASN A 266 4.12 -6.89 -2.97
C ASN A 266 4.62 -5.60 -3.60
N GLY A 267 5.13 -5.68 -4.81
CA GLY A 267 5.79 -4.57 -5.47
C GLY A 267 5.38 -4.44 -6.93
N PHE A 268 5.51 -3.23 -7.46
CA PHE A 268 5.03 -2.92 -8.79
C PHE A 268 5.72 -1.67 -9.37
N ASN A 269 5.60 -1.51 -10.69
CA ASN A 269 5.65 -0.21 -11.37
C ASN A 269 4.30 0.04 -12.07
N ASP A 270 4.21 1.06 -12.93
CA ASP A 270 2.93 1.40 -13.60
C ASP A 270 2.34 0.29 -14.50
N ASN A 271 3.16 -0.69 -14.94
CA ASN A 271 2.75 -1.68 -15.93
C ASN A 271 2.75 -3.12 -15.41
N LEU A 272 3.53 -3.41 -14.35
CA LEU A 272 3.74 -4.75 -13.84
C LEU A 272 3.60 -4.78 -12.32
N VAL A 273 2.83 -5.73 -11.81
CA VAL A 273 2.73 -6.08 -10.39
C VAL A 273 3.27 -7.48 -10.19
N ALA A 274 4.10 -7.66 -9.16
CA ALA A 274 4.49 -8.97 -8.68
C ALA A 274 4.29 -9.06 -7.16
N SER A 275 3.64 -10.14 -6.74
CA SER A 275 3.47 -10.52 -5.33
C SER A 275 4.25 -11.80 -5.09
N VAL A 276 5.13 -11.78 -4.09
CA VAL A 276 5.93 -12.92 -3.65
C VAL A 276 5.53 -13.25 -2.23
N TRP A 277 5.25 -14.53 -2.00
CA TRP A 277 5.04 -15.13 -0.68
C TRP A 277 6.05 -16.24 -0.45
N VAL A 278 6.54 -16.32 0.79
CA VAL A 278 7.35 -17.44 1.29
C VAL A 278 6.81 -17.85 2.66
N GLY A 279 6.62 -19.16 2.84
CA GLY A 279 6.10 -19.77 4.06
C GLY A 279 6.07 -21.29 3.92
N PHE A 280 5.96 -22.01 5.04
CA PHE A 280 5.74 -23.45 5.05
C PHE A 280 4.25 -23.79 5.04
N ASP A 281 3.87 -24.86 4.34
CA ASP A 281 2.47 -25.29 4.19
C ASP A 281 1.83 -25.67 5.53
N ASP A 282 2.62 -26.21 6.45
CA ASP A 282 2.19 -26.61 7.80
C ASP A 282 2.15 -25.44 8.80
N ASN A 283 2.40 -24.22 8.34
CA ASN A 283 2.48 -23.00 9.15
C ASN A 283 3.60 -23.02 10.20
N THR A 284 4.65 -23.82 10.00
CA THR A 284 5.84 -23.70 10.83
C THR A 284 6.52 -22.33 10.62
N PRO A 285 7.10 -21.73 11.68
CA PRO A 285 7.90 -20.51 11.56
C PRO A 285 9.05 -20.67 10.57
N LEU A 286 9.37 -19.60 9.83
CA LEU A 286 10.53 -19.58 8.92
C LEU A 286 11.87 -19.56 9.66
N GLY A 287 11.86 -19.18 10.94
CA GLY A 287 13.05 -19.06 11.78
C GLY A 287 13.24 -17.64 12.31
N ASP A 288 14.09 -17.52 13.32
CA ASP A 288 14.35 -16.26 13.99
C ASP A 288 14.97 -15.23 13.03
N GLY A 289 14.36 -14.05 12.96
CA GLY A 289 14.85 -12.95 12.12
C GLY A 289 14.51 -13.06 10.64
N GLU A 290 13.70 -14.04 10.21
CA GLU A 290 13.13 -14.08 8.86
C GLU A 290 11.98 -13.08 8.72
N GLU A 291 12.04 -12.19 7.73
CA GLU A 291 11.03 -11.15 7.51
C GLU A 291 10.83 -10.90 6.01
N GLY A 292 9.72 -10.28 5.62
CA GLY A 292 9.46 -9.91 4.22
C GLY A 292 10.66 -9.25 3.53
N ALA A 293 11.37 -8.37 4.25
CA ALA A 293 12.56 -7.71 3.73
C ALA A 293 13.74 -8.66 3.42
N ARG A 294 13.94 -9.72 4.20
CA ARG A 294 15.07 -10.67 4.06
C ARG A 294 14.75 -11.84 3.15
N THR A 295 13.50 -12.30 3.15
CA THR A 295 13.10 -13.55 2.50
C THR A 295 12.40 -13.28 1.16
N ALA A 296 11.35 -12.46 1.14
CA ALA A 296 10.51 -12.26 -0.04
C ALA A 296 11.06 -11.19 -1.02
N VAL A 297 11.66 -10.11 -0.50
CA VAL A 297 12.21 -9.03 -1.37
C VAL A 297 13.28 -9.53 -2.34
N PRO A 298 14.28 -10.36 -1.95
CA PRO A 298 15.29 -10.83 -2.89
C PRO A 298 14.71 -11.60 -4.08
N ILE A 299 13.74 -12.49 -3.84
CA ILE A 299 13.06 -13.25 -4.90
C ILE A 299 12.32 -12.30 -5.85
N TRP A 300 11.64 -11.29 -5.30
CA TRP A 300 10.96 -10.27 -6.10
C TRP A 300 11.95 -9.46 -6.94
N VAL A 301 13.09 -9.07 -6.35
CA VAL A 301 14.15 -8.33 -7.05
C VAL A 301 14.70 -9.14 -8.21
N ASP A 302 14.97 -10.44 -8.01
CA ASP A 302 15.48 -11.30 -9.07
C ASP A 302 14.49 -11.44 -10.24
N TYR A 303 13.20 -11.62 -9.94
CA TYR A 303 12.16 -11.64 -10.97
C TYR A 303 12.06 -10.31 -11.71
N MET A 304 11.99 -9.19 -10.99
CA MET A 304 11.79 -7.87 -11.57
C MET A 304 13.00 -7.38 -12.35
N ARG A 305 14.22 -7.81 -12.00
CA ARG A 305 15.44 -7.53 -12.78
C ARG A 305 15.31 -8.05 -14.21
N GLU A 306 14.79 -9.26 -14.37
CA GLU A 306 14.56 -9.85 -15.68
C GLU A 306 13.32 -9.25 -16.36
N ALA A 307 12.21 -9.15 -15.63
CA ALA A 307 10.94 -8.67 -16.20
C ALA A 307 10.98 -7.22 -16.68
N LEU A 308 11.81 -6.37 -16.05
CA LEU A 308 11.96 -4.95 -16.41
C LEU A 308 13.19 -4.66 -17.28
N ARG A 309 13.90 -5.70 -17.75
CA ARG A 309 15.05 -5.52 -18.63
C ARG A 309 14.61 -4.85 -19.94
N GLY A 310 15.19 -3.67 -20.23
CA GLY A 310 14.84 -2.89 -21.42
C GLY A 310 13.50 -2.15 -21.35
N VAL A 311 12.78 -2.23 -20.21
CA VAL A 311 11.53 -1.49 -20.01
C VAL A 311 11.88 -0.08 -19.48
N PRO A 312 11.50 1.00 -20.18
CA PRO A 312 11.80 2.36 -19.72
C PRO A 312 11.09 2.68 -18.40
N GLU A 313 11.72 3.50 -17.57
CA GLU A 313 11.07 4.06 -16.38
C GLU A 313 10.00 5.06 -16.78
N LYS A 314 8.89 5.05 -16.02
CA LYS A 314 7.80 6.00 -16.20
C LYS A 314 7.61 6.82 -14.94
N SER A 315 7.69 8.14 -15.08
CA SER A 315 7.24 9.06 -14.05
C SER A 315 5.72 9.16 -14.08
N ARG A 316 5.12 9.20 -12.89
CA ARG A 316 3.68 9.38 -12.76
C ARG A 316 3.36 10.88 -12.83
N SER A 317 2.37 11.24 -13.64
CA SER A 317 1.81 12.58 -13.64
C SER A 317 0.98 12.82 -12.37
N ILE A 318 1.09 14.02 -11.81
CA ILE A 318 0.22 14.47 -10.72
C ILE A 318 -1.21 14.60 -11.28
N PRO A 319 -2.21 13.90 -10.73
CA PRO A 319 -3.59 13.99 -11.21
C PRO A 319 -4.25 15.32 -10.81
N GLU A 320 -5.30 15.72 -11.52
CA GLU A 320 -6.14 16.88 -11.14
C GLU A 320 -6.63 16.72 -9.70
N GLY A 321 -6.66 17.81 -8.93
CA GLY A 321 -7.10 17.78 -7.54
C GLY A 321 -6.06 17.28 -6.54
N ILE A 322 -4.81 17.06 -6.96
CA ILE A 322 -3.66 17.00 -6.06
C ILE A 322 -2.91 18.32 -6.08
N VAL A 323 -2.54 18.79 -4.90
CA VAL A 323 -1.63 19.93 -4.70
C VAL A 323 -0.42 19.49 -3.88
N GLU A 324 0.73 20.06 -4.19
CA GLU A 324 1.90 20.01 -3.31
C GLU A 324 1.93 21.30 -2.49
N MET A 325 2.13 21.17 -1.18
CA MET A 325 2.30 22.31 -0.31
C MET A 325 3.22 22.00 0.85
N LYS A 326 3.67 23.08 1.50
CA LYS A 326 4.52 23.05 2.67
C LYS A 326 3.68 22.92 3.93
N VAL A 327 4.07 22.00 4.81
CA VAL A 327 3.54 21.81 6.16
C VAL A 327 4.68 21.78 7.17
N ASN A 328 4.37 21.99 8.44
CA ASN A 328 5.33 21.79 9.52
C ASN A 328 5.56 20.29 9.73
N ALA A 329 6.82 19.84 9.75
CA ALA A 329 7.14 18.41 9.83
C ALA A 329 6.70 17.75 11.16
N LEU A 330 6.66 18.52 12.26
CA LEU A 330 6.29 18.03 13.60
C LEU A 330 4.77 17.94 13.80
N THR A 331 4.00 18.90 13.28
CA THR A 331 2.55 18.97 13.53
C THR A 331 1.71 18.47 12.35
N GLY A 332 2.27 18.47 11.14
CA GLY A 332 1.52 18.23 9.90
C GLY A 332 0.58 19.39 9.52
N GLY A 333 0.61 20.51 10.25
CA GLY A 333 -0.22 21.70 10.02
C GLY A 333 0.42 22.71 9.06
N ARG A 334 -0.38 23.66 8.58
CA ARG A 334 0.09 24.74 7.68
C ARG A 334 0.78 25.88 8.43
N LYS A 335 0.38 26.12 9.67
CA LYS A 335 0.99 27.14 10.54
C LYS A 335 2.40 26.72 10.91
N ASP A 336 3.28 27.71 11.01
CA ASP A 336 4.70 27.51 11.36
C ASP A 336 5.42 26.52 10.43
N ALA A 337 4.88 26.29 9.23
CA ALA A 337 5.49 25.42 8.23
C ALA A 337 6.88 25.95 7.81
N ASP A 338 7.10 27.26 7.92
CA ASP A 338 8.41 27.89 7.69
C ASP A 338 9.47 27.56 8.74
N LEU A 339 9.07 27.17 9.96
CA LEU A 339 10.01 26.83 11.03
C LEU A 339 10.64 25.44 10.83
N ASP A 340 9.88 24.46 10.34
CA ASP A 340 10.36 23.12 10.02
C ASP A 340 9.70 22.58 8.73
N PRO A 341 10.21 23.00 7.54
CA PRO A 341 9.59 22.76 6.25
C PRO A 341 9.51 21.29 5.86
N LEU A 342 8.32 20.83 5.49
CA LEU A 342 8.14 19.59 4.75
C LEU A 342 7.17 19.82 3.58
N PHE A 343 7.58 19.44 2.37
CA PHE A 343 6.67 19.37 1.22
C PHE A 343 5.94 18.04 1.21
N GLU A 344 4.62 18.11 1.01
CA GLU A 344 3.76 16.93 0.99
C GLU A 344 2.61 17.12 -0.01
N TYR A 345 2.11 16.01 -0.55
CA TYR A 345 0.98 16.00 -1.49
C TYR A 345 -0.35 15.82 -0.76
N PHE A 346 -1.35 16.59 -1.20
CA PHE A 346 -2.69 16.57 -0.62
C PHE A 346 -3.75 16.53 -1.70
N ARG A 347 -4.88 15.89 -1.38
CA ARG A 347 -6.11 16.16 -2.11
C ARG A 347 -6.62 17.54 -1.71
N ILE A 348 -7.11 18.31 -2.67
CA ILE A 348 -7.63 19.66 -2.44
C ILE A 348 -8.89 19.72 -1.57
N ASP A 349 -9.61 18.61 -1.47
CA ASP A 349 -10.78 18.42 -0.61
C ASP A 349 -10.41 17.84 0.77
N ALA A 350 -9.15 17.46 1.00
CA ALA A 350 -8.62 16.94 2.26
C ALA A 350 -7.28 17.62 2.61
N LEU A 351 -7.30 18.95 2.68
CA LEU A 351 -6.15 19.75 3.10
C LEU A 351 -5.94 19.69 4.63
N PRO A 352 -4.69 19.79 5.11
CA PRO A 352 -4.41 19.82 6.53
C PRO A 352 -4.98 21.09 7.17
N THR A 353 -5.30 21.01 8.46
CA THR A 353 -5.68 22.19 9.25
C THR A 353 -4.48 23.13 9.43
N ASP A 354 -4.74 24.38 9.83
CA ASP A 354 -3.65 25.31 10.12
C ASP A 354 -2.79 24.83 11.28
N GLU A 355 -3.44 24.48 12.37
CA GLU A 355 -2.78 24.09 13.62
C GLU A 355 -2.16 22.67 13.55
N GLY A 356 -2.68 21.78 12.68
CA GLY A 356 -2.24 20.38 12.64
C GLY A 356 -2.48 19.65 13.96
N TYR A 357 -1.57 18.74 14.32
CA TYR A 357 -1.56 18.05 15.60
C TYR A 357 -1.14 18.97 16.74
N GLN A 358 -1.97 19.03 17.78
CA GLN A 358 -1.80 19.94 18.92
C GLN A 358 -1.30 19.24 20.19
N GLY A 359 -0.89 17.97 20.09
CA GLY A 359 -0.50 17.16 21.24
C GLY A 359 -1.67 16.39 21.86
N ASP A 360 -1.38 15.18 22.35
CA ASP A 360 -2.17 14.50 23.36
C ASP A 360 -1.75 15.01 24.74
N ALA A 361 -2.62 14.94 25.75
CA ALA A 361 -2.31 15.42 27.10
C ALA A 361 -0.97 14.86 27.61
N GLY A 362 0.05 15.72 27.73
CA GLY A 362 1.38 15.37 28.22
C GLY A 362 2.46 15.11 27.15
N VAL A 363 2.17 15.28 25.85
CA VAL A 363 3.17 15.15 24.78
C VAL A 363 3.34 16.49 24.05
N ASN A 364 4.50 17.13 24.19
CA ASN A 364 4.84 18.34 23.45
C ASN A 364 5.37 17.98 22.05
N PRO A 365 4.80 18.53 20.97
CA PRO A 365 5.30 18.31 19.61
C PRO A 365 6.79 18.60 19.42
N ALA A 366 7.38 19.52 20.19
CA ALA A 366 8.81 19.84 20.14
C ALA A 366 9.71 18.72 20.69
N ASP A 367 9.17 17.79 21.48
CA ASP A 367 9.90 16.66 22.07
C ASP A 367 9.85 15.41 21.17
N ILE A 368 9.26 15.51 19.98
CA ILE A 368 9.18 14.42 19.00
C ILE A 368 10.55 14.29 18.30
N ASP A 369 11.31 13.27 18.66
CA ASP A 369 12.54 12.91 17.95
C ASP A 369 12.23 12.42 16.53
N GLN A 370 12.44 13.31 15.55
CA GLN A 370 12.29 13.00 14.13
C GLN A 370 13.50 12.29 13.51
N THR A 371 14.55 11.97 14.26
CA THR A 371 15.73 11.34 13.65
C THR A 371 15.33 9.98 13.04
N PRO A 372 15.61 9.75 11.74
CA PRO A 372 15.57 8.42 11.19
C PRO A 372 16.74 7.68 11.83
N ASN A 373 16.53 7.07 13.00
CA ASN A 373 17.55 6.29 13.65
C ASN A 373 18.15 5.31 12.64
N ALA A 374 19.45 5.49 12.40
CA ALA A 374 20.31 4.48 11.81
C ALA A 374 20.03 3.14 12.52
N PRO A 375 20.16 1.99 11.85
CA PRO A 375 20.04 0.71 12.55
C PRO A 375 20.96 0.76 13.76
N GLN A 376 20.42 0.54 14.96
CA GLN A 376 21.27 0.29 16.11
C GLN A 376 22.13 -0.91 15.72
N SER A 377 23.43 -0.64 15.55
CA SER A 377 24.44 -1.66 15.37
C SER A 377 24.55 -2.45 16.67
N GLY A 378 23.63 -3.40 16.87
CA GLY A 378 23.84 -4.54 17.73
C GLY A 378 24.64 -5.59 16.96
N SER A 379 25.86 -5.23 16.56
CA SER A 379 26.87 -6.21 16.19
C SER A 379 27.58 -6.60 17.48
N ASP A 380 27.17 -7.69 18.09
CA ASP A 380 28.15 -8.55 18.74
C ASP A 380 28.52 -9.64 17.71
N PRO A 381 29.81 -9.77 17.36
CA PRO A 381 30.25 -10.75 16.40
C PRO A 381 30.32 -12.10 17.11
N ILE A 382 29.54 -13.08 16.66
CA ILE A 382 29.82 -14.48 16.95
C ILE A 382 29.77 -15.22 15.63
N PHE A 383 30.90 -15.87 15.36
CA PHE A 383 31.21 -16.74 14.23
C PHE A 383 30.15 -17.81 13.96
#